data_AF-A0A671LQQ1-F1
#
_entry.id   AF-A0A671LQQ1-F1
#
_cell.length_a   1.000
_cell.length_b   1.000
_cell.length_c   1.000
_cell.angle_alpha   90.00
_cell.angle_beta   90.00
_cell.angle_gamma   90.00
#
_symmetry.space_group_name_H-M   'P 1'
#
loop_
_entity.id
_entity.type
_entity.pdbx_description
1 polymer ?
#
loop_
_entity_poly.entity_id
_entity_poly.type
_entity_poly.pdbx_seq_one_letter_code
_entity_poly.pdbx_strand_id
1 'polypeptide(L)'
;MWDGLGFVAGVKTHERIHTGEKPYICSVCGKTFRQQNSLKAHQTSHTGEKPFSCDACGKGFCTLGNLRRHQRIHTGEKPFRCQYVCDNPVNPRC
;
A
#
# COMPACT_ATOMS: atom_id res chain seq x y z
N MET A 1 12.02 -0.50 26.91
CA MET A 1 12.76 0.68 26.42
C MET A 1 12.39 0.83 24.96
N TRP A 2 11.45 1.73 24.64
CA TRP A 2 11.02 2.01 23.27
C TRP A 2 11.51 3.41 22.96
N ASP A 3 12.52 3.50 22.13
CA ASP A 3 13.28 4.72 21.89
C ASP A 3 12.37 5.71 21.15
N GLY A 4 11.98 6.80 21.84
CA GLY A 4 10.96 7.76 21.40
C GLY A 4 11.22 8.45 20.05
N LEU A 5 12.37 8.23 19.41
CA LEU A 5 12.71 8.75 18.08
C LEU A 5 11.79 8.22 16.98
N GLY A 6 11.35 6.95 17.06
CA GLY A 6 10.45 6.34 16.07
C GLY A 6 9.04 6.94 16.08
N PHE A 7 8.54 7.30 17.28
CA PHE A 7 7.22 7.91 17.45
C PHE A 7 7.17 9.33 16.90
N VAL A 8 8.18 10.16 17.22
CA VAL A 8 8.24 11.57 16.78
C VAL A 8 8.34 11.69 15.25
N ALA A 9 9.12 10.84 14.58
CA ALA A 9 9.20 10.82 13.11
C ALA A 9 7.85 10.43 12.47
N GLY A 10 7.11 9.51 13.11
CA GLY A 10 5.75 9.13 12.71
C GLY A 10 4.77 10.30 12.81
N VAL A 11 4.81 11.07 13.91
CA VAL A 11 3.95 12.25 14.12
C VAL A 11 4.22 13.33 13.07
N LYS A 12 5.49 13.71 12.84
CA LYS A 12 5.84 14.70 11.79
C LYS A 12 5.36 14.25 10.41
N THR A 13 5.52 12.97 10.09
CA THR A 13 5.02 12.43 8.83
C THR A 13 3.49 12.47 8.80
N HIS A 14 2.79 12.23 9.91
CA HIS A 14 1.33 12.29 10.03
C HIS A 14 0.77 13.72 9.89
N GLU A 15 1.45 14.75 10.41
CA GLU A 15 1.01 16.15 10.32
C GLU A 15 0.86 16.62 8.86
N ARG A 16 1.66 16.09 7.94
CA ARG A 16 1.54 16.39 6.50
C ARG A 16 0.17 16.02 5.89
N ILE A 17 -0.74 15.33 6.60
CA ILE A 17 -2.12 15.01 6.15
C ILE A 17 -2.91 16.31 6.25
N HIS A 18 -2.71 17.03 7.36
CA HIS A 18 -3.42 18.25 7.67
C HIS A 18 -2.87 19.43 6.88
N THR A 19 -1.54 19.53 6.75
CA THR A 19 -0.91 20.65 6.03
C THR A 19 -0.91 20.48 4.51
N GLY A 20 -1.11 19.26 4.01
CA GLY A 20 -1.01 18.96 2.58
C GLY A 20 0.42 18.96 2.02
N GLU A 21 1.44 19.09 2.87
CA GLU A 21 2.85 19.10 2.46
C GLU A 21 3.24 17.79 1.74
N LYS A 22 3.85 17.95 0.56
CA LYS A 22 4.31 16.85 -0.30
C LYS A 22 5.77 17.07 -0.71
N PRO A 23 6.73 16.83 0.19
CA PRO A 23 8.12 17.23 -0.03
C PRO A 23 8.85 16.35 -1.06
N TYR A 24 8.29 15.19 -1.43
CA TYR A 24 8.95 14.26 -2.34
C TYR A 24 8.44 14.45 -3.76
N ILE A 25 9.30 14.86 -4.68
CA ILE A 25 8.94 15.20 -6.06
C ILE A 25 9.50 14.16 -7.03
N CYS A 26 8.69 13.71 -7.98
CA CYS A 26 9.14 12.88 -9.08
C CYS A 26 9.90 13.73 -10.09
N SER A 27 11.19 13.43 -10.30
CA SER A 27 12.02 14.13 -11.29
C SER A 27 11.56 13.91 -12.74
N VAL A 28 10.82 12.84 -13.01
CA VAL A 28 10.38 12.47 -14.38
C VAL A 28 9.11 13.23 -14.78
N CYS A 29 8.13 13.38 -13.88
CA CYS A 29 6.83 13.96 -14.21
C CYS A 29 6.36 15.08 -13.27
N GLY A 30 7.19 15.50 -12.32
CA GLY A 30 6.88 16.57 -11.37
C GLY A 30 5.84 16.23 -10.31
N LYS A 31 5.24 15.03 -10.32
CA LYS A 31 4.24 14.62 -9.32
C LYS A 31 4.84 14.60 -7.91
N THR A 32 4.09 15.13 -6.95
CA THR A 32 4.53 15.25 -5.57
C THR A 32 3.86 14.24 -4.64
N PHE A 33 4.60 13.79 -3.63
CA PHE A 33 4.22 12.76 -2.68
C PHE A 33 4.58 13.18 -1.26
N ARG A 34 3.80 12.69 -0.32
CA ARG A 34 3.95 13.01 1.10
C ARG A 34 4.91 12.08 1.85
N GLN A 35 5.16 10.90 1.29
CA GLN A 35 6.12 9.91 1.81
C GLN A 35 7.08 9.45 0.71
N GLN A 36 8.33 9.19 1.10
CA GLN A 36 9.38 8.72 0.19
C GLN A 36 9.03 7.36 -0.44
N ASN A 37 8.46 6.44 0.33
CA ASN A 37 8.07 5.11 -0.16
C ASN A 37 7.00 5.21 -1.25
N SER A 38 6.10 6.20 -1.16
CA SER A 38 5.10 6.46 -2.20
C SER A 38 5.73 6.98 -3.49
N LEU A 39 6.73 7.88 -3.38
CA LEU A 39 7.50 8.34 -4.55
C LEU A 39 8.26 7.16 -5.19
N LYS A 40 8.97 6.35 -4.40
CA LYS A 40 9.72 5.20 -4.91
C LYS A 40 8.82 4.19 -5.62
N ALA A 41 7.67 3.89 -5.03
CA ALA A 41 6.66 3.04 -5.67
C ALA A 41 6.14 3.65 -6.97
N HIS A 42 5.89 4.97 -7.00
CA HIS A 42 5.49 5.66 -8.21
C HIS A 42 6.57 5.63 -9.30
N GLN A 43 7.85 5.78 -8.96
CA GLN A 43 8.94 5.75 -9.95
C GLN A 43 8.98 4.45 -10.75
N THR A 44 8.61 3.32 -10.15
CA THR A 44 8.50 2.04 -10.87
C THR A 44 7.45 2.06 -11.99
N SER A 45 6.48 2.99 -11.96
CA SER A 45 5.53 3.16 -13.07
C SER A 45 6.15 3.80 -14.31
N HIS A 46 7.27 4.52 -14.16
CA HIS A 46 8.03 5.07 -15.27
C HIS A 46 8.98 4.03 -15.88
N THR A 47 9.63 3.22 -15.03
CA THR A 47 10.60 2.21 -15.48
C THR A 47 9.95 0.90 -15.90
N GLY A 48 8.72 0.64 -15.44
CA GLY A 48 8.05 -0.65 -15.61
C GLY A 48 8.60 -1.76 -14.71
N GLU A 49 9.59 -1.45 -13.88
CA GLU A 49 10.19 -2.41 -12.95
C GLU A 49 9.16 -2.92 -11.93
N LYS A 50 9.21 -4.21 -11.66
CA LYS A 50 8.34 -4.87 -10.67
C LYS A 50 9.21 -5.69 -9.73
N PRO A 51 9.80 -5.05 -8.69
CA PRO A 51 10.80 -5.68 -7.83
C PRO A 51 10.26 -6.87 -7.03
N PHE A 52 8.94 -6.96 -6.87
CA PHE A 52 8.29 -7.98 -6.07
C PHE A 52 7.50 -8.91 -6.98
N SER A 53 7.91 -10.15 -7.12
CA SER A 53 7.21 -11.17 -7.91
C SER A 53 6.48 -12.16 -7.01
N CYS A 54 5.38 -12.72 -7.53
CA CYS A 54 4.69 -13.82 -6.88
C CYS A 54 5.30 -15.14 -7.32
N ASP A 55 5.82 -15.91 -6.37
CA ASP A 55 6.45 -17.21 -6.67
C ASP A 55 5.47 -18.23 -7.26
N ALA A 56 4.18 -18.13 -6.91
CA ALA A 56 3.15 -19.06 -7.39
C ALA A 56 2.73 -18.82 -8.85
N CYS A 57 2.81 -17.59 -9.37
CA CYS A 57 2.29 -17.27 -10.71
C CYS A 57 3.15 -16.31 -11.54
N GLY A 58 4.32 -15.92 -11.04
CA GLY A 58 5.26 -15.00 -11.70
C GLY A 58 4.80 -13.54 -11.78
N LYS A 59 3.60 -13.19 -11.30
CA LYS A 59 3.06 -11.83 -11.42
C LYS A 59 3.87 -10.83 -10.60
N GLY A 60 4.35 -9.77 -11.25
CA GLY A 60 5.14 -8.70 -10.63
C GLY A 60 4.30 -7.55 -10.04
N PHE A 61 4.83 -6.93 -8.99
CA PHE A 61 4.24 -5.82 -8.24
C PHE A 61 5.28 -4.75 -7.90
N CYS A 62 4.82 -3.50 -7.82
CA CYS A 62 5.63 -2.34 -7.47
C CYS A 62 5.91 -2.22 -5.96
N THR A 63 5.08 -2.84 -5.11
CA THR A 63 5.20 -2.77 -3.65
C THR A 63 4.97 -4.13 -2.99
N LEU A 64 5.69 -4.38 -1.90
CA LEU A 64 5.53 -5.59 -1.10
C LEU A 64 4.11 -5.76 -0.55
N GLY A 65 3.48 -4.67 -0.11
CA GLY A 65 2.10 -4.71 0.38
C GLY A 65 1.09 -5.17 -0.69
N ASN A 66 1.31 -4.79 -1.95
CA ASN A 66 0.48 -5.27 -3.06
C ASN A 66 0.72 -6.76 -3.36
N LEU A 67 1.97 -7.23 -3.30
CA LEU A 67 2.29 -8.65 -3.41
C LEU A 67 1.62 -9.47 -2.30
N ARG A 68 1.74 -9.05 -1.03
CA ARG A 68 1.10 -9.73 0.10
C ARG A 68 -0.41 -9.82 -0.05
N ARG A 69 -1.05 -8.70 -0.43
CA ARG A 69 -2.50 -8.69 -0.72
C ARG A 69 -2.85 -9.66 -1.85
N HIS A 70 -2.04 -9.71 -2.90
CA HIS A 70 -2.23 -10.62 -4.01
C HIS A 70 -2.08 -12.08 -3.59
N GLN A 71 -1.09 -12.43 -2.78
CA GLN A 71 -0.87 -13.82 -2.31
C GLN A 71 -2.11 -14.43 -1.65
N ARG A 72 -2.97 -13.59 -1.04
CA ARG A 72 -4.25 -14.04 -0.45
C ARG A 72 -5.21 -14.69 -1.45
N ILE A 73 -5.09 -14.41 -2.75
CA ILE A 73 -5.91 -15.09 -3.76
C ILE A 73 -5.53 -16.56 -3.91
N HIS A 74 -4.25 -16.88 -3.67
CA HIS A 74 -3.72 -18.26 -3.79
C HIS A 74 -3.98 -19.03 -2.50
N THR A 75 -3.89 -18.38 -1.35
CA THR A 75 -4.16 -19.01 -0.05
C THR A 75 -5.65 -19.07 0.30
N GLY A 76 -6.50 -18.27 -0.36
CA GLY A 76 -7.91 -18.13 -0.02
C GLY A 76 -8.17 -17.39 1.30
N GLU A 77 -7.15 -16.75 1.88
CA GLU A 77 -7.27 -16.02 3.15
C GLU A 77 -8.27 -14.86 3.03
N LYS A 78 -9.27 -14.84 3.92
CA LYS A 78 -10.28 -13.77 4.02
C LYS A 78 -10.20 -13.12 5.42
N PRO A 79 -9.31 -12.13 5.63
CA PRO A 79 -9.08 -11.54 6.95
C PRO A 79 -10.26 -10.75 7.50
N PHE A 80 -11.16 -10.32 6.61
CA PHE A 80 -12.35 -9.56 6.97
C PHE A 80 -13.55 -10.47 6.78
N ARG A 81 -14.29 -10.70 7.87
CA ARG A 81 -15.55 -11.43 7.88
C ARG A 81 -16.66 -10.48 8.28
N CYS A 82 -17.80 -10.55 7.57
CA CYS A 82 -19.02 -9.88 8.02
C CYS A 82 -19.47 -10.50 9.34
N GLN A 83 -19.68 -9.68 10.37
CA GLN A 83 -20.18 -10.15 11.67
C GLN A 83 -21.70 -10.32 11.69
N TYR A 84 -22.39 -9.83 10.67
CA TYR A 84 -23.82 -9.99 10.50
C TYR A 84 -24.10 -11.16 9.57
N VAL A 85 -25.07 -12.01 9.95
CA VAL A 85 -25.59 -13.06 9.07
C VAL A 85 -26.50 -12.39 8.05
N CYS A 86 -26.10 -12.43 6.77
CA CYS A 86 -26.91 -11.91 5.67
C CYS A 86 -27.68 -13.07 5.02
N ASP A 87 -28.84 -13.42 5.56
CA ASP A 87 -29.78 -14.35 4.90
C ASP A 87 -30.64 -13.60 3.87
N ASN A 88 -30.02 -12.95 2.88
CA ASN A 88 -30.77 -12.34 1.78
C ASN A 88 -30.19 -12.74 0.40
N PRO A 89 -30.94 -13.50 -0.42
CA PRO A 89 -30.44 -14.10 -1.66
C PRO A 89 -30.18 -13.12 -2.81
N VAL A 90 -30.39 -11.80 -2.64
CA VAL A 90 -30.38 -10.83 -3.76
C VAL A 90 -29.10 -9.98 -3.83
N ASN A 91 -28.18 -10.06 -2.86
CA ASN A 91 -26.94 -9.27 -2.92
C ASN A 91 -25.67 -10.09 -2.63
N PRO A 92 -24.95 -10.55 -3.66
CA PRO A 92 -23.73 -11.36 -3.49
C PRO A 92 -22.50 -10.52 -3.04
N ARG A 93 -22.69 -9.27 -2.59
CA ARG A 93 -21.62 -8.41 -2.05
C ARG A 93 -21.62 -8.33 -0.52
N CYS A 94 -22.33 -9.22 0.16
CA CYS A 94 -22.03 -9.60 1.54
C CYS A 94 -21.38 -10.98 1.57
#